data_AF-A0A4Y2RJS3-F1
#
_entry.id   AF-A0A4Y2RJS3-F1
#
_cell.length_a   1.000
_cell.length_b   1.000
_cell.length_c   1.000
_cell.angle_alpha   90.00
_cell.angle_beta   90.00
_cell.angle_gamma   90.00
#
_symmetry.space_group_name_H-M   'P 1'
#
loop_
_entity.id
_entity.type
_entity.pdbx_description
1 polymer ?
#
loop_
_entity_poly.entity_id
_entity_poly.type
_entity_poly.pdbx_seq_one_letter_code
_entity_poly.pdbx_strand_id
1 'polypeptide(L)'
;MWHNGLIYKLIKFKIPNYLIVILINYLRNRTFRVKLNHTLSDIGSIKAGTPQGSILSPLLYTIYTSDFPKTNQIMNCFFADDTAILAQGSTINYVIHTLQKGLNNIEKWCTLWRVAINTDKTHAVMFRKGTSRKELKTLSFFDEDLSWDKEVKYLGIFLDDKLTFRSHLNYNTEKFLAKVHLLIQLIGRRSLTLENKLLLFKQVLRPILMYAAQIWGLAAFSNRKKAQILQKQNP
;
A
#
# COMPACT_ATOMS: atom_id res chain seq x y z
N MET A 1 -16.46 -1.25 4.66
CA MET A 1 -16.77 -2.54 5.33
C MET A 1 -18.26 -2.61 5.63
N TRP A 2 -18.98 -3.57 5.05
CA TRP A 2 -20.42 -3.74 5.24
C TRP A 2 -20.72 -4.43 6.59
N HIS A 3 -21.50 -3.79 7.46
CA HIS A 3 -21.73 -4.28 8.82
C HIS A 3 -22.42 -5.64 8.87
N ASN A 4 -23.49 -5.85 8.09
CA ASN A 4 -24.18 -7.15 8.07
C ASN A 4 -23.28 -8.28 7.57
N GLY A 5 -22.43 -7.99 6.57
CA GLY A 5 -21.42 -8.93 6.08
C GLY A 5 -20.39 -9.30 7.16
N LEU A 6 -19.94 -8.33 7.95
CA LEU A 6 -19.05 -8.59 9.09
C LEU A 6 -19.74 -9.45 10.16
N ILE A 7 -20.98 -9.13 10.53
CA ILE A 7 -21.73 -9.90 11.54
C ILE A 7 -21.89 -11.35 11.09
N TYR A 8 -22.24 -11.57 9.82
CA TYR A 8 -22.31 -12.91 9.24
C TYR A 8 -20.97 -13.66 9.38
N LYS A 9 -19.84 -13.00 9.08
CA LYS A 9 -18.51 -13.60 9.26
C LYS A 9 -18.21 -13.91 10.73
N LEU A 10 -18.52 -13.01 11.67
CA LEU A 10 -18.33 -13.24 13.10
C LEU A 10 -19.10 -14.48 13.60
N ILE A 11 -20.35 -14.66 13.14
CA ILE A 11 -21.16 -15.86 13.42
C ILE A 11 -20.49 -17.10 12.83
N LYS A 12 -20.02 -17.03 11.57
CA LYS A 12 -19.32 -18.14 10.90
C LYS A 12 -18.02 -18.53 11.62
N PHE A 13 -17.33 -17.58 12.23
CA PHE A 13 -16.14 -17.80 13.07
C PHE A 13 -16.46 -18.37 14.45
N LYS A 14 -17.74 -18.63 14.77
CA LYS A 14 -18.21 -19.14 16.07
C LYS A 14 -17.79 -18.24 17.25
N ILE A 15 -17.72 -16.93 17.02
CA ILE A 15 -17.48 -15.96 18.08
C ILE A 15 -18.69 -15.98 19.04
N PRO A 16 -18.48 -15.97 20.37
CA PRO A 16 -19.58 -15.96 21.33
C PRO A 16 -20.60 -14.84 21.08
N ASN A 17 -21.89 -15.17 21.19
CA ASN A 17 -22.99 -14.25 20.89
C ASN A 17 -22.89 -12.92 21.67
N TYR A 18 -22.48 -12.96 22.95
CA TYR A 18 -22.35 -11.75 23.75
C TYR A 18 -21.30 -10.77 23.17
N LEU A 19 -20.18 -11.29 22.61
CA LEU A 19 -19.18 -10.46 21.94
C LEU A 19 -19.71 -9.89 20.62
N ILE A 20 -20.47 -10.69 19.86
CA ILE A 20 -21.09 -10.22 18.61
C ILE A 20 -22.06 -9.07 18.91
N VAL A 21 -22.88 -9.18 19.97
CA VAL A 21 -23.79 -8.11 20.39
C VAL A 21 -23.03 -6.83 20.78
N ILE A 22 -21.91 -6.95 21.50
CA ILE A 22 -21.04 -5.81 21.83
C ILE A 22 -20.52 -5.16 20.54
N LEU A 23 -20.05 -5.95 19.57
CA LEU A 23 -19.53 -5.44 18.30
C LEU A 23 -20.64 -4.79 17.43
N ILE A 24 -21.86 -5.31 17.46
CA ILE A 24 -23.02 -4.70 16.79
C ILE A 24 -23.29 -3.32 17.40
N ASN A 25 -23.37 -3.23 18.73
CA ASN A 25 -23.59 -1.97 19.43
C ASN A 25 -22.44 -0.97 19.17
N TYR A 26 -21.22 -1.48 19.06
CA TYR A 26 -20.05 -0.68 18.72
C TYR A 26 -20.12 -0.06 17.30
N LEU A 27 -20.71 -0.76 16.33
CA LEU A 27 -20.78 -0.35 14.93
C LEU A 27 -22.06 0.41 14.55
N ARG A 28 -23.16 0.21 15.29
CA ARG A 28 -24.49 0.75 14.97
C ARG A 28 -24.64 2.22 15.35
N ASN A 29 -25.51 2.93 14.63
CA ASN A 29 -25.94 4.33 14.91
C ASN A 29 -24.78 5.32 15.10
N ARG A 30 -23.67 5.07 14.41
CA ARG A 30 -22.50 5.94 14.48
C ARG A 30 -22.76 7.23 13.70
N THR A 31 -22.33 8.34 14.28
CA THR A 31 -22.41 9.67 13.67
C THR A 31 -21.06 10.36 13.69
N PHE A 32 -20.88 11.35 12.82
CA PHE A 32 -19.70 12.20 12.77
C PHE A 32 -20.08 13.65 12.51
N ARG A 33 -19.21 14.58 12.90
CA ARG A 33 -19.26 16.01 12.56
C ARG A 33 -17.85 16.47 12.27
N VAL A 34 -17.70 17.40 11.35
CA VAL A 34 -16.42 18.04 11.03
C VAL A 34 -16.37 19.37 11.78
N LYS A 35 -15.26 19.61 12.49
CA LYS A 35 -14.99 20.89 13.15
C LYS A 35 -13.92 21.64 12.37
N LEU A 36 -14.25 22.84 11.89
CA LEU A 36 -13.29 23.77 11.30
C LEU A 36 -13.29 25.05 12.14
N ASN A 37 -12.18 25.32 12.82
CA ASN A 37 -12.06 26.40 13.80
C ASN A 37 -13.17 26.34 14.87
N HIS A 38 -14.09 27.31 14.86
CA HIS A 38 -15.22 27.41 15.78
C HIS A 38 -16.54 26.92 15.19
N THR A 39 -16.54 26.43 13.95
CA THR A 39 -17.75 25.96 13.26
C THR A 39 -17.81 24.44 13.23
N LEU A 40 -19.02 23.90 13.40
CA LEU A 40 -19.32 22.47 13.30
C LEU A 40 -20.23 22.25 12.10
N SER A 41 -19.96 21.21 11.32
CA SER A 41 -20.88 20.73 10.29
C SER A 41 -22.15 20.13 10.89
N ASP A 42 -23.11 19.81 10.04
CA ASP A 42 -24.23 18.95 10.42
C ASP A 42 -23.78 17.54 10.80
N ILE A 43 -24.67 16.82 11.50
CA ILE A 43 -24.45 15.45 11.94
C ILE A 43 -24.60 14.53 10.74
N GLY A 44 -23.49 13.92 10.31
CA GLY A 44 -23.50 12.83 9.34
C GLY A 44 -23.67 11.48 10.02
N SER A 45 -24.39 10.55 9.38
CA SER A 45 -24.50 9.15 9.81
C SER A 45 -23.49 8.26 9.08
N ILE A 46 -22.85 7.34 9.80
CA ILE A 46 -21.93 6.35 9.25
C ILE A 46 -22.70 5.05 9.00
N LYS A 47 -22.90 4.72 7.72
CA LYS A 47 -23.64 3.51 7.29
C LYS A 47 -22.74 2.28 7.07
N ALA A 48 -21.44 2.46 6.96
CA ALA A 48 -20.46 1.40 6.70
C ALA A 48 -19.08 1.80 7.20
N GLY A 49 -18.21 0.82 7.44
CA GLY A 49 -16.86 1.02 7.96
C GLY A 49 -16.77 0.90 9.47
N THR A 50 -15.57 1.12 10.00
CA THR A 50 -15.29 1.17 11.43
C THR A 50 -14.80 2.56 11.81
N PRO A 51 -14.88 2.97 13.08
CA PRO A 51 -14.33 4.25 13.51
C PRO A 51 -12.82 4.33 13.24
N GLN A 52 -12.40 5.37 12.52
CA GLN A 52 -10.98 5.63 12.29
C GLN A 52 -10.30 5.94 13.63
N GLY A 53 -9.14 5.33 13.88
CA GLY A 53 -8.42 5.46 15.16
C GLY A 53 -8.86 4.48 16.26
N SER A 54 -9.84 3.60 16.00
CA SER A 54 -10.16 2.52 16.94
C SER A 54 -9.16 1.38 16.87
N ILE A 55 -8.81 0.86 18.04
CA ILE A 55 -7.96 -0.33 18.24
C ILE A 55 -8.60 -1.59 17.62
N LEU A 56 -9.93 -1.66 17.59
CA LEU A 56 -10.65 -2.82 17.04
C LEU A 56 -10.77 -2.77 15.52
N SER A 57 -10.64 -1.59 14.89
CA SER A 57 -10.81 -1.42 13.45
C SER A 57 -9.92 -2.37 12.61
N PRO A 58 -8.60 -2.49 12.87
CA PRO A 58 -7.74 -3.41 12.13
C PRO A 58 -8.15 -4.88 12.30
N LEU A 59 -8.54 -5.29 13.51
CA LEU A 59 -8.96 -6.66 13.77
C LEU A 59 -10.24 -7.01 13.01
N LEU A 60 -11.24 -6.12 13.06
CA LEU A 60 -12.50 -6.31 12.35
C LEU A 60 -12.30 -6.33 10.84
N TYR A 61 -11.38 -5.49 10.32
CA TYR A 61 -11.01 -5.51 8.92
C TYR A 61 -10.36 -6.84 8.52
N THR A 62 -9.42 -7.36 9.31
CA THR A 62 -8.79 -8.67 9.06
C THR A 62 -9.80 -9.81 9.06
N ILE A 63 -10.77 -9.80 9.99
CA ILE A 63 -11.86 -10.78 9.99
C ILE A 63 -12.70 -10.63 8.72
N TYR A 64 -12.98 -9.39 8.32
CA TYR A 64 -13.76 -9.09 7.14
C TYR A 64 -13.09 -9.51 5.84
N THR A 65 -11.77 -9.48 5.73
CA THR A 65 -11.04 -9.86 4.51
C THR A 65 -10.47 -11.28 4.56
N SER A 66 -10.70 -12.01 5.65
CA SER A 66 -10.11 -13.35 5.89
C SER A 66 -10.40 -14.41 4.82
N ASP A 67 -11.54 -14.29 4.12
CA ASP A 67 -11.99 -15.19 3.05
C ASP A 67 -11.74 -14.62 1.65
N PHE A 68 -10.82 -13.66 1.52
CA PHE A 68 -10.37 -13.16 0.22
C PHE A 68 -9.96 -14.32 -0.70
N PRO A 69 -10.27 -14.28 -2.01
CA PRO A 69 -10.02 -15.40 -2.91
C PRO A 69 -8.56 -15.87 -2.91
N LYS A 70 -8.35 -17.16 -2.68
CA LYS A 70 -7.03 -17.81 -2.73
C LYS A 70 -7.02 -18.84 -3.85
N THR A 71 -6.00 -18.78 -4.70
CA THR A 71 -5.75 -19.79 -5.73
C THR A 71 -4.27 -20.12 -5.74
N ASN A 72 -3.90 -21.38 -6.02
CA ASN A 72 -2.51 -21.83 -5.93
C ASN A 72 -1.56 -21.09 -6.91
N GLN A 73 -2.12 -20.52 -7.97
CA GLN A 73 -1.37 -19.81 -9.01
C GLN A 73 -1.21 -18.31 -8.72
N ILE A 74 -1.86 -17.79 -7.66
CA ILE A 74 -1.84 -16.38 -7.31
C ILE A 74 -1.34 -16.20 -5.90
N MET A 75 -0.28 -15.42 -5.76
CA MET A 75 0.19 -14.93 -4.48
C MET A 75 -0.53 -13.64 -4.14
N ASN A 76 -1.21 -13.60 -3.00
CA ASN A 76 -1.84 -12.40 -2.47
C ASN A 76 -0.91 -11.72 -1.46
N CYS A 77 -0.70 -10.42 -1.61
CA CYS A 77 0.05 -9.58 -0.70
C CYS A 77 -0.90 -8.51 -0.15
N PHE A 78 -1.16 -8.54 1.16
CA PHE A 78 -2.04 -7.58 1.83
C PHE A 78 -1.26 -6.71 2.80
N PHE A 79 -1.59 -5.42 2.82
CA PHE A 79 -1.14 -4.50 3.84
C PHE A 79 -2.25 -3.46 4.09
N ALA A 80 -3.02 -3.66 5.16
CA ALA A 80 -4.26 -2.91 5.39
C ALA A 80 -5.16 -2.96 4.14
N ASP A 81 -5.50 -1.81 3.56
CA ASP A 81 -6.29 -1.67 2.34
C ASP A 81 -5.49 -1.84 1.04
N ASP A 82 -4.15 -1.71 1.08
CA ASP A 82 -3.30 -1.98 -0.06
C ASP A 82 -3.24 -3.50 -0.32
N THR A 83 -3.70 -3.91 -1.51
CA THR A 83 -3.71 -5.31 -1.95
C THR A 83 -2.97 -5.43 -3.27
N ALA A 84 -2.02 -6.35 -3.36
CA ALA A 84 -1.38 -6.75 -4.60
C ALA A 84 -1.57 -8.26 -4.83
N ILE A 85 -1.75 -8.63 -6.09
CA ILE A 85 -1.79 -10.03 -6.52
C ILE A 85 -0.67 -10.27 -7.53
N LEU A 86 0.00 -11.41 -7.41
CA LEU A 86 1.09 -11.79 -8.29
C LEU A 86 0.81 -13.16 -8.90
N ALA A 87 0.99 -13.26 -10.22
CA ALA A 87 1.00 -14.51 -10.95
C ALA A 87 2.39 -14.73 -11.57
N GLN A 88 2.88 -15.96 -11.51
CA GLN A 88 4.18 -16.34 -12.09
C GLN A 88 3.99 -17.49 -13.09
N GLY A 89 4.74 -17.46 -14.18
CA GLY A 89 4.74 -18.52 -15.18
C GLY A 89 5.83 -18.34 -16.23
N SER A 90 6.02 -19.37 -17.04
CA SER A 90 7.03 -19.40 -18.11
C SER A 90 6.58 -18.65 -19.37
N THR A 91 5.28 -18.45 -19.56
CA THR A 91 4.73 -17.76 -20.73
C THR A 91 3.85 -16.58 -20.33
N ILE A 92 3.90 -15.52 -21.13
CA ILE A 92 3.11 -14.30 -20.93
C ILE A 92 1.62 -14.64 -20.93
N ASN A 93 1.16 -15.45 -21.90
CA ASN A 93 -0.25 -15.81 -22.01
C ASN A 93 -0.76 -16.56 -20.77
N TYR A 94 0.06 -17.46 -20.21
CA TYR A 94 -0.30 -18.15 -18.96
C TYR A 94 -0.43 -17.17 -17.79
N VAL A 95 0.53 -16.23 -17.65
CA VAL A 95 0.49 -15.22 -16.58
C VAL A 95 -0.74 -14.33 -16.72
N ILE A 96 -1.01 -13.80 -17.91
CA ILE A 96 -2.18 -12.94 -18.18
C ILE A 96 -3.48 -13.70 -17.89
N HIS A 97 -3.62 -14.93 -18.39
CA HIS A 97 -4.80 -15.75 -18.15
C HIS A 97 -5.00 -16.05 -16.66
N THR A 98 -3.93 -16.39 -15.96
CA THR A 98 -3.96 -16.65 -14.51
C THR A 98 -4.37 -15.41 -13.73
N LEU A 99 -3.80 -14.26 -14.07
CA LEU A 99 -4.09 -12.99 -13.44
C LEU A 99 -5.54 -12.56 -13.68
N GLN A 100 -6.04 -12.70 -14.92
CA GLN A 100 -7.44 -12.44 -15.26
C GLN A 100 -8.41 -13.33 -14.47
N LYS A 101 -8.10 -14.64 -14.35
CA LYS A 101 -8.89 -15.55 -13.51
C LYS A 101 -8.90 -15.10 -12.05
N GLY A 102 -7.78 -14.57 -11.56
CA GLY A 102 -7.67 -13.94 -10.24
C GLY A 102 -8.59 -12.75 -10.07
N LEU A 103 -8.49 -11.79 -10.98
CA LEU A 103 -9.31 -10.58 -11.00
C LEU A 103 -10.81 -10.94 -11.02
N ASN A 104 -11.23 -11.89 -11.87
CA ASN A 104 -12.62 -12.33 -11.93
C ASN A 104 -13.12 -12.91 -10.59
N ASN A 105 -12.27 -13.63 -9.85
CA ASN A 105 -12.63 -14.16 -8.54
C ASN A 105 -12.72 -13.06 -7.48
N ILE A 106 -11.80 -12.08 -7.54
CA ILE A 106 -11.79 -10.91 -6.67
C ILE A 106 -13.03 -10.06 -6.91
N GLU A 107 -13.39 -9.83 -8.16
CA GLU A 107 -14.58 -9.08 -8.55
C GLU A 107 -15.87 -9.72 -8.00
N LYS A 108 -16.00 -11.05 -8.13
CA LYS A 108 -17.10 -11.80 -7.51
C LYS A 108 -17.13 -11.65 -6.00
N TRP A 109 -15.97 -11.74 -5.34
CA TRP A 109 -15.86 -11.59 -3.90
C TRP A 109 -16.19 -10.16 -3.44
N CYS A 110 -15.72 -9.15 -4.17
CA CYS A 110 -16.03 -7.75 -3.91
C CYS A 110 -17.51 -7.45 -4.07
N THR A 111 -18.15 -8.02 -5.09
CA THR A 111 -19.60 -7.91 -5.31
C THR A 111 -20.37 -8.56 -4.16
N LEU A 112 -20.00 -9.79 -3.77
CA LEU A 112 -20.61 -10.52 -2.67
C LEU A 112 -20.50 -9.76 -1.33
N TRP A 113 -19.32 -9.21 -1.05
CA TRP A 113 -19.04 -8.50 0.21
C TRP A 113 -19.21 -6.99 0.11
N ARG A 114 -19.78 -6.46 -0.98
CA ARG A 114 -20.01 -5.02 -1.18
C ARG A 114 -18.75 -4.18 -0.90
N VAL A 115 -17.61 -4.66 -1.39
CA VAL A 115 -16.32 -3.95 -1.31
C VAL A 115 -16.17 -3.13 -2.58
N ALA A 116 -16.23 -1.81 -2.44
CA ALA A 116 -15.91 -0.90 -3.53
C ALA A 116 -14.39 -0.89 -3.75
N ILE A 117 -13.97 -1.09 -4.99
CA ILE A 117 -12.59 -0.92 -5.43
C ILE A 117 -12.51 0.34 -6.28
N ASN A 118 -11.40 1.05 -6.15
CA ASN A 118 -11.06 2.16 -7.03
C ASN A 118 -10.20 1.60 -8.18
N THR A 119 -10.81 1.44 -9.34
CA THR A 119 -10.16 0.94 -10.56
C THR A 119 -9.09 1.90 -11.08
N ASP A 120 -9.29 3.22 -10.97
CA ASP A 120 -8.28 4.24 -11.35
C ASP A 120 -6.95 4.10 -10.59
N LYS A 121 -7.00 3.60 -9.35
CA LYS A 121 -5.81 3.34 -8.51
C LYS A 121 -5.26 1.93 -8.68
N THR A 122 -5.90 1.10 -9.50
CA THR A 122 -5.47 -0.27 -9.74
C THR A 122 -4.50 -0.28 -10.92
N HIS A 123 -3.27 -0.70 -10.66
CA HIS A 123 -2.20 -0.70 -11.65
C HIS A 123 -1.74 -2.13 -11.95
N ALA A 124 -1.44 -2.43 -13.21
CA ALA A 124 -0.91 -3.72 -13.64
C ALA A 124 0.51 -3.54 -14.19
N VAL A 125 1.48 -4.29 -13.67
CA VAL A 125 2.88 -4.24 -14.14
C VAL A 125 3.37 -5.66 -14.46
N MET A 126 4.01 -5.80 -15.63
CA MET A 126 4.56 -7.08 -16.08
C MET A 126 6.08 -7.10 -15.91
N PHE A 127 6.56 -7.86 -14.93
CA PHE A 127 8.00 -8.08 -14.71
C PHE A 127 8.54 -9.18 -15.61
N ARG A 128 9.48 -8.85 -16.52
CA ARG A 128 10.13 -9.84 -17.40
C ARG A 128 11.56 -9.47 -17.76
N LYS A 129 12.40 -10.50 -17.92
CA LYS A 129 13.77 -10.35 -18.43
C LYS A 129 13.72 -10.10 -19.95
N GLY A 130 14.39 -9.05 -20.41
CA GLY A 130 14.46 -8.68 -21.83
C GLY A 130 13.40 -7.68 -22.30
N THR A 131 13.46 -7.36 -23.60
CA THR A 131 12.69 -6.30 -24.28
C THR A 131 11.83 -6.90 -25.39
N SER A 132 10.92 -7.80 -25.04
CA SER A 132 9.93 -8.27 -26.02
C SER A 132 8.98 -7.12 -26.39
N ARG A 133 8.85 -6.83 -27.68
CA ARG A 133 7.91 -5.82 -28.20
C ARG A 133 6.49 -6.36 -28.39
N LYS A 134 6.22 -7.61 -27.99
CA LYS A 134 4.88 -8.18 -28.09
C LYS A 134 3.91 -7.35 -27.26
N GLU A 135 2.85 -6.90 -27.91
CA GLU A 135 1.70 -6.29 -27.25
C GLU A 135 1.13 -7.29 -26.23
N LEU A 136 0.91 -6.78 -25.03
CA LEU A 136 0.29 -7.55 -23.96
C LEU A 136 -1.21 -7.40 -24.12
N LYS A 137 -1.93 -8.52 -24.03
CA LYS A 137 -3.39 -8.47 -23.92
C LYS A 137 -3.76 -7.67 -22.67
N THR A 138 -4.72 -6.76 -22.80
CA THR A 138 -5.26 -5.99 -21.66
C THR A 138 -5.95 -6.93 -20.68
N LEU A 139 -5.92 -6.53 -19.40
CA LEU A 139 -6.71 -7.17 -18.36
C LEU A 139 -7.99 -6.39 -18.20
N SER A 140 -9.08 -7.05 -17.82
CA SER A 140 -10.34 -6.39 -17.48
C SER A 140 -10.64 -6.53 -15.99
N PHE A 141 -11.18 -5.50 -15.37
CA PHE A 141 -11.60 -5.55 -13.97
C PHE A 141 -12.78 -4.61 -13.74
N PHE A 142 -13.90 -5.16 -13.26
CA PHE A 142 -15.18 -4.41 -13.17
C PHE A 142 -15.58 -3.74 -14.49
N ASP A 143 -15.50 -4.49 -15.60
CA ASP A 143 -15.78 -4.01 -16.96
C ASP A 143 -14.91 -2.85 -17.46
N GLU A 144 -13.82 -2.52 -16.75
CA GLU A 144 -12.83 -1.53 -17.17
C GLU A 144 -11.52 -2.20 -17.62
N ASP A 145 -10.89 -1.65 -18.65
CA ASP A 145 -9.60 -2.11 -19.14
C ASP A 145 -8.45 -1.58 -18.27
N LEU A 146 -7.69 -2.50 -17.69
CA LEU A 146 -6.46 -2.22 -16.96
C LEU A 146 -5.27 -2.19 -17.94
N SER A 147 -4.67 -1.01 -18.09
CA SER A 147 -3.45 -0.83 -18.86
C SER A 147 -2.23 -1.37 -18.14
N TRP A 148 -1.22 -1.75 -18.93
CA TRP A 148 0.08 -2.18 -18.40
C TRP A 148 0.99 -0.98 -18.18
N ASP A 149 1.28 -0.69 -16.91
CA ASP A 149 2.18 0.37 -16.50
C ASP A 149 3.65 -0.10 -16.51
N LYS A 150 4.56 0.86 -16.68
CA LYS A 150 6.01 0.62 -16.60
C LYS A 150 6.54 0.66 -15.17
N GLU A 151 5.82 1.34 -14.28
CA GLU A 151 6.16 1.45 -12.88
C GLU A 151 4.90 1.49 -12.03
N VAL A 152 5.00 0.95 -10.82
CA VAL A 152 3.94 1.03 -9.80
C VAL A 152 4.53 1.41 -8.46
N LYS A 153 3.79 2.22 -7.70
CA LYS A 153 4.12 2.52 -6.31
C LYS A 153 3.36 1.57 -5.39
N TYR A 154 4.08 0.72 -4.67
CA TYR A 154 3.51 -0.21 -3.70
C TYR A 154 4.22 -0.05 -2.35
N LEU A 155 3.46 0.24 -1.28
CA LEU A 155 4.00 0.48 0.06
C LEU A 155 5.18 1.45 0.09
N GLY A 156 5.05 2.57 -0.64
CA GLY A 156 6.10 3.61 -0.68
C GLY A 156 7.33 3.28 -1.54
N ILE A 157 7.37 2.12 -2.20
CA ILE A 157 8.45 1.68 -3.09
C ILE A 157 7.97 1.78 -4.53
N PHE A 158 8.81 2.35 -5.40
CA PHE A 158 8.56 2.34 -6.84
C PHE A 158 9.21 1.09 -7.46
N LEU A 159 8.38 0.26 -8.10
CA LEU A 159 8.77 -0.95 -8.79
C LEU A 159 8.66 -0.72 -10.30
N ASP A 160 9.78 -0.62 -11.00
CA ASP A 160 9.80 -0.58 -12.47
C ASP A 160 9.75 -1.99 -13.07
N ASP A 161 9.30 -2.10 -14.32
CA ASP A 161 9.14 -3.37 -15.07
C ASP A 161 10.44 -4.20 -15.18
N LYS A 162 11.60 -3.56 -14.99
CA LYS A 162 12.93 -4.18 -14.96
C LYS A 162 13.51 -4.35 -13.56
N LEU A 163 12.81 -3.94 -12.52
CA LEU A 163 13.26 -3.96 -11.13
C LEU A 163 14.64 -3.32 -10.95
N THR A 164 14.91 -2.23 -11.67
CA THR A 164 16.15 -1.45 -11.57
C THR A 164 16.16 -0.50 -10.38
N PHE A 165 14.98 -0.18 -9.83
CA PHE A 165 14.72 0.75 -8.73
C PHE A 165 15.20 2.17 -8.99
N ARG A 166 15.38 2.56 -10.26
CA ARG A 166 15.92 3.89 -10.61
C ARG A 166 14.98 5.01 -10.17
N SER A 167 13.69 4.90 -10.46
CA SER A 167 12.66 5.88 -10.05
C SER A 167 12.63 6.00 -8.52
N HIS A 168 12.68 4.87 -7.80
CA HIS A 168 12.69 4.87 -6.34
C HIS A 168 13.90 5.59 -5.74
N LEU A 169 15.10 5.35 -6.28
CA LEU A 169 16.32 5.98 -5.80
C LEU A 169 16.34 7.48 -6.06
N ASN A 170 15.85 7.92 -7.22
CA ASN A 170 15.69 9.34 -7.52
C ASN A 170 14.71 9.99 -6.53
N TYR A 171 13.55 9.37 -6.32
CA TYR A 171 12.56 9.84 -5.34
C TYR A 171 13.14 9.97 -3.92
N ASN A 172 13.85 8.95 -3.44
CA ASN A 172 14.49 8.98 -2.13
C ASN A 172 15.58 10.07 -2.05
N THR A 173 16.33 10.27 -3.14
CA THR A 173 17.37 11.30 -3.24
C THR A 173 16.75 12.70 -3.15
N GLU A 174 15.70 12.97 -3.92
CA GLU A 174 14.99 14.25 -3.89
C GLU A 174 14.37 14.53 -2.53
N LYS A 175 13.71 13.52 -1.94
CA LYS A 175 13.12 13.61 -0.60
C LYS A 175 14.18 13.86 0.47
N PHE A 176 15.33 13.22 0.35
CA PHE A 176 16.48 13.43 1.23
C PHE A 176 17.01 14.85 1.09
N LEU A 177 17.29 15.32 -0.13
CA LEU A 177 17.82 16.65 -0.40
C LEU A 177 16.85 17.75 0.07
N ALA A 178 15.55 17.60 -0.16
CA ALA A 178 14.54 18.51 0.35
C ALA A 178 14.59 18.61 1.89
N LYS A 179 14.77 17.47 2.57
CA LYS A 179 14.89 17.46 4.04
C LYS A 179 16.23 18.04 4.52
N VAL A 180 17.32 17.80 3.80
CA VAL A 180 18.62 18.43 4.06
C VAL A 180 18.50 19.94 3.93
N HIS A 181 17.88 20.47 2.87
CA HIS A 181 17.72 21.92 2.70
C HIS A 181 16.94 22.59 3.86
N LEU A 182 15.95 21.90 4.43
CA LEU A 182 15.24 22.41 5.62
C LEU A 182 16.12 22.38 6.88
N LEU A 183 16.98 21.37 7.01
CA LEU A 183 17.81 21.17 8.20
C LEU A 183 19.18 21.84 8.08
N ILE A 184 19.59 22.30 6.90
CA ILE A 184 20.94 22.86 6.67
C ILE A 184 21.16 24.12 7.50
N GLN A 185 20.10 24.87 7.79
CA GLN A 185 20.18 26.03 8.68
C GLN A 185 20.45 25.64 10.14
N LEU A 186 20.06 24.43 10.56
CA LEU A 186 20.32 23.91 11.90
C LEU A 186 21.68 23.19 11.94
N ILE A 187 21.95 22.32 10.97
CA ILE A 187 23.17 21.51 10.88
C ILE A 187 24.39 22.39 10.52
N GLY A 188 24.21 23.39 9.67
CA GLY A 188 25.27 24.30 9.21
C GLY A 188 25.65 25.39 10.21
N ARG A 189 24.80 25.67 11.20
CA ARG A 189 25.17 26.61 12.28
C ARG A 189 26.10 25.95 13.29
N ARG A 190 26.99 26.76 13.89
CA ARG A 190 27.85 26.34 15.02
C ARG A 190 27.07 26.15 16.33
N SER A 191 25.77 26.42 16.35
CA SER A 191 24.93 26.40 17.54
C SER A 191 24.53 25.00 18.00
N LEU A 192 24.62 23.97 17.14
CA LEU A 192 24.32 22.60 17.50
C LEU A 192 25.61 21.80 17.77
N THR A 193 25.61 21.02 18.85
CA THR A 193 26.70 20.07 19.16
C THR A 193 26.77 18.98 18.09
N LEU A 194 27.96 18.38 17.91
CA LEU A 194 28.15 17.27 16.98
C LEU A 194 27.20 16.10 17.27
N GLU A 195 26.98 15.80 18.54
CA GLU A 195 26.07 14.75 18.98
C GLU A 195 24.64 14.99 18.49
N ASN A 196 24.13 16.22 18.63
CA ASN A 196 22.80 16.57 18.16
C ASN A 196 22.69 16.57 16.62
N LYS A 197 23.76 16.94 15.91
CA LYS A 197 23.82 16.82 14.44
C LYS A 197 23.76 15.36 14.00
N LEU A 198 24.53 14.48 14.64
CA LEU A 198 24.51 13.04 14.40
C LEU A 198 23.14 12.45 14.73
N LEU A 199 22.50 12.89 15.81
CA LEU A 199 21.15 12.47 16.17
C LEU A 199 20.13 12.85 15.09
N LEU A 200 20.16 14.10 14.62
CA LEU A 200 19.30 14.57 13.53
C LEU A 200 19.53 13.76 12.24
N PHE A 201 20.79 13.50 11.88
CA PHE A 201 21.09 12.67 10.72
C PHE A 201 20.52 11.26 10.89
N LYS A 202 20.79 10.60 12.03
CA LYS A 202 20.35 9.22 12.28
C LYS A 202 18.84 9.06 12.36
N GLN A 203 18.13 10.04 12.93
CA GLN A 203 16.68 9.96 13.17
C GLN A 203 15.84 10.50 12.02
N VAL A 204 16.34 11.45 11.25
CA VAL A 204 15.54 12.14 10.21
C VAL A 204 16.00 11.81 8.81
N LEU A 205 17.30 11.90 8.55
CA LEU A 205 17.85 11.79 7.20
C LEU A 205 18.12 10.34 6.80
N ARG A 206 18.73 9.55 7.68
CA ARG A 206 19.06 8.15 7.44
C ARG A 206 17.84 7.28 7.15
N PRO A 207 16.68 7.41 7.84
CA PRO A 207 15.51 6.58 7.55
C PRO A 207 14.93 6.84 6.16
N ILE A 208 15.03 8.08 5.64
CA ILE A 208 14.57 8.40 4.28
C ILE A 208 15.37 7.61 3.24
N LEU A 209 16.70 7.58 3.39
CA LEU A 209 17.55 6.85 2.45
C LEU A 209 17.47 5.34 2.63
N MET A 210 17.32 4.86 3.87
CA MET A 210 17.35 3.43 4.17
C MET A 210 15.99 2.74 4.08
N TYR A 211 14.91 3.49 3.81
CA TYR A 211 13.60 2.91 3.60
C TYR A 211 13.66 1.84 2.50
N ALA A 212 13.17 0.63 2.80
CA ALA A 212 13.19 -0.51 1.89
C ALA A 212 14.58 -0.93 1.35
N ALA A 213 15.68 -0.60 2.04
CA ALA A 213 17.04 -0.93 1.60
C ALA A 213 17.30 -2.42 1.36
N GLN A 214 16.56 -3.30 2.03
CA GLN A 214 16.64 -4.75 1.79
C GLN A 214 16.16 -5.14 0.39
N ILE A 215 15.26 -4.35 -0.20
CA ILE A 215 14.65 -4.60 -1.51
C ILE A 215 15.51 -3.96 -2.60
N TRP A 216 15.72 -2.64 -2.54
CA TRP A 216 16.52 -1.94 -3.57
C TRP A 216 18.03 -2.12 -3.40
N GLY A 217 18.50 -2.65 -2.27
CA GLY A 217 19.91 -3.02 -2.06
C GLY A 217 20.40 -4.15 -2.97
N LEU A 218 19.48 -4.81 -3.68
CA LEU A 218 19.76 -5.77 -4.74
C LEU A 218 19.90 -5.12 -6.13
N ALA A 219 19.61 -3.82 -6.25
CA ALA A 219 19.71 -3.09 -7.52
C ALA A 219 21.16 -3.04 -8.04
N ALA A 220 21.31 -2.67 -9.32
CA ALA A 220 22.61 -2.55 -9.97
C ALA A 220 23.60 -1.70 -9.15
N PHE A 221 24.88 -2.05 -9.18
CA PHE A 221 25.92 -1.38 -8.39
C PHE A 221 25.99 0.14 -8.66
N SER A 222 25.81 0.56 -9.92
CA SER A 222 25.76 1.97 -10.32
C SER A 222 24.65 2.76 -9.63
N ASN A 223 23.48 2.14 -9.43
CA ASN A 223 22.34 2.72 -8.74
C ASN A 223 22.59 2.82 -7.23
N ARG A 224 23.19 1.77 -6.63
CA ARG A 224 23.57 1.76 -5.21
C ARG A 224 24.65 2.79 -4.87
N LYS A 225 25.61 3.00 -5.77
CA LYS A 225 26.68 3.98 -5.59
C LYS A 225 26.15 5.39 -5.38
N LYS A 226 25.05 5.77 -6.04
CA LYS A 226 24.41 7.09 -5.86
C LYS A 226 23.91 7.30 -4.44
N ALA A 227 23.19 6.31 -3.88
CA ALA A 227 22.72 6.35 -2.50
C ALA A 227 23.88 6.37 -1.49
N GLN A 228 24.95 5.61 -1.74
CA GLN A 228 26.14 5.60 -0.89
C GLN A 228 26.89 6.93 -0.91
N ILE A 229 27.00 7.60 -2.06
CA ILE A 229 27.62 8.92 -2.17
C ILE A 229 26.85 9.94 -1.33
N LEU A 230 25.52 9.94 -1.39
CA LEU A 230 24.68 10.85 -0.60
C LEU A 230 24.84 10.66 0.91
N GLN A 231 25.02 9.40 1.37
CA GLN A 231 25.34 9.11 2.77
C GLN A 231 26.71 9.63 3.17
N LYS A 232 27.72 9.53 2.29
CA LYS A 232 29.10 9.96 2.58
C LYS A 232 29.31 11.46 2.50
N GLN A 233 28.47 12.19 1.77
CA GLN A 233 28.59 13.65 1.57
C GLN A 233 27.99 14.49 2.72
N ASN A 234 27.23 13.88 3.65
CA ASN A 234 26.60 14.59 4.77
C ASN A 234 26.97 14.03 6.16
N PRO A 235 28.26 13.86 6.52
CA PRO A 235 28.69 13.63 7.90
C PRO A 235 28.61 14.90 8.76
#